data_AF-A0A9W9DN06-F1
#
_entry.id   AF-A0A9W9DN06-F1
#
_cell.length_a   1.000
_cell.length_b   1.000
_cell.length_c   1.000
_cell.angle_alpha   90.00
_cell.angle_beta   90.00
_cell.angle_gamma   90.00
#
_symmetry.space_group_name_H-M   'P 1'
#
loop_
_entity.id
_entity.type
_entity.pdbx_description
1 polymer ?
#
loop_
_entity_poly.entity_id
_entity_poly.type
_entity_poly.pdbx_seq_one_letter_code
_entity_poly.pdbx_strand_id
1 'polypeptide(L)'
;HHANAKPKETPYGTLLVTSLAQFRSDFTIVQIPDGDLESAKPQLFTNINLLRMGCSGRSGLTLEEPSDTTKDRFISTYYLPDNHLAGPGKTPSLFNHTVLELVKLVQVSLHIFGYYKSSSFDGLLCESTVEALRLWVKDVGELVEGLDSMERTADARTVASLLSLVLAVRNRLVGLSGSTNVRCLNHYSS
;
A
#
# COMPACT_ATOMS: atom_id res chain seq x y z
N HIS A 1 -18.44 15.69 7.70
CA HIS A 1 -18.66 15.74 9.15
C HIS A 1 -17.61 16.66 9.76
N HIS A 2 -18.03 17.81 10.29
CA HIS A 2 -17.14 18.88 10.72
C HIS A 2 -16.65 18.60 12.15
N ALA A 3 -15.35 18.36 12.31
CA ALA A 3 -14.72 18.51 13.62
C ALA A 3 -14.90 19.99 14.03
N ASN A 4 -15.52 20.25 15.18
CA ASN A 4 -15.72 21.59 15.74
C ASN A 4 -14.40 22.16 16.30
N ALA A 5 -13.33 22.09 15.51
CA ALA A 5 -12.04 22.63 15.86
C ALA A 5 -12.09 24.17 15.76
N LYS A 6 -11.67 24.83 16.82
CA LYS A 6 -11.61 26.30 16.90
C LYS A 6 -10.17 26.75 16.63
N PRO A 7 -9.96 27.77 15.79
CA PRO A 7 -8.63 28.34 15.60
C PRO A 7 -8.16 29.01 16.89
N LYS A 8 -6.90 28.80 17.24
CA LYS A 8 -6.19 29.43 18.35
C LYS A 8 -4.87 29.98 17.84
N GLU A 9 -4.69 31.28 17.96
CA GLU A 9 -3.44 31.94 17.58
C GLU A 9 -2.31 31.57 18.54
N THR A 10 -1.13 31.31 17.96
CA THR A 10 0.12 31.04 18.68
C THR A 10 1.24 31.85 18.05
N PRO A 11 2.39 32.06 18.73
CA PRO A 11 3.56 32.70 18.12
C PRO A 11 4.10 32.00 16.86
N TYR A 12 3.71 30.74 16.63
CA TYR A 12 4.13 29.92 15.49
C TYR A 12 3.03 29.79 14.41
N GLY A 13 1.92 30.51 14.55
CA GLY A 13 0.77 30.48 13.64
C GLY A 13 -0.51 29.97 14.28
N THR A 14 -1.53 29.71 13.46
CA THR A 14 -2.85 29.29 13.92
C THR A 14 -2.90 27.78 14.15
N LEU A 15 -3.28 27.37 15.35
CA LEU A 15 -3.50 25.96 15.70
C LEU A 15 -5.00 25.69 15.86
N LEU A 16 -5.50 24.64 15.19
CA LEU A 16 -6.89 24.20 15.35
C LEU A 16 -7.02 23.32 16.59
N VAL A 17 -7.68 23.85 17.63
CA VAL A 17 -7.91 23.16 18.90
C VAL A 17 -9.31 22.57 18.93
N THR A 18 -9.44 21.30 19.26
CA THR A 18 -10.72 20.64 19.50
C THR A 18 -10.71 19.88 20.81
N SER A 19 -11.89 19.59 21.36
CA SER A 19 -12.02 18.73 22.54
C SER A 19 -12.06 17.27 22.10
N LEU A 20 -11.30 16.40 22.79
CA LEU A 20 -11.35 14.95 22.56
C LEU A 20 -12.76 14.38 22.73
N ALA A 21 -13.58 14.96 23.61
CA ALA A 21 -14.97 14.56 23.84
C ALA A 21 -15.88 14.76 22.62
N GLN A 22 -15.44 15.50 21.59
CA GLN A 22 -16.19 15.74 20.37
C GLN A 22 -15.86 14.72 19.26
N PHE A 23 -14.82 13.89 19.44
CA PHE A 23 -14.51 12.82 18.50
C PHE A 23 -15.41 11.62 18.74
N ARG A 24 -15.67 10.89 17.65
CA ARG A 24 -16.38 9.61 17.76
C ARG A 24 -15.52 8.62 18.54
N SER A 25 -16.16 7.80 19.36
CA SER A 25 -15.48 6.80 20.20
C SER A 25 -14.85 5.66 19.40
N ASP A 26 -15.11 5.56 18.09
CA ASP A 26 -14.51 4.56 17.19
C ASP A 26 -13.17 5.01 16.57
N PHE A 27 -12.68 6.21 16.89
CA PHE A 27 -11.36 6.67 16.47
C PHE A 27 -10.27 6.23 17.43
N THR A 28 -9.19 5.70 16.88
CA THR A 28 -7.96 5.44 17.64
C THR A 28 -7.14 6.71 17.72
N ILE A 29 -6.81 7.13 18.94
CA ILE A 29 -5.93 8.27 19.18
C ILE A 29 -4.49 7.75 19.28
N VAL A 30 -3.63 8.28 18.42
CA VAL A 30 -2.20 7.97 18.42
C VAL A 30 -1.44 9.27 18.72
N GLN A 31 -0.70 9.27 19.82
CA GLN A 31 0.14 10.41 20.18
C GLN A 31 1.38 10.44 19.28
N ILE A 32 1.66 11.60 18.67
CA ILE A 32 2.89 11.83 17.90
C ILE A 32 3.95 12.39 18.86
N PRO A 33 5.08 11.71 19.06
CA PRO A 33 6.20 12.22 19.86
C PRO A 33 6.67 13.57 19.32
N ASP A 34 6.86 14.54 20.21
CA ASP A 34 7.36 15.88 19.91
C ASP A 34 6.57 16.67 18.83
N GLY A 35 5.40 16.17 18.41
CA GLY A 35 4.60 16.75 17.34
C GLY A 35 5.20 16.59 15.93
N ASP A 36 6.27 15.82 15.76
CA ASP A 36 6.91 15.62 14.46
C ASP A 36 6.23 14.48 13.68
N LEU A 37 5.27 14.86 12.83
CA LEU A 37 4.53 13.91 12.01
C LEU A 37 5.42 13.25 10.94
N GLU A 38 6.39 13.97 10.38
CA GLU A 38 7.21 13.45 9.27
C GLU A 38 8.08 12.28 9.72
N SER A 39 8.67 12.35 10.92
CA SER A 39 9.42 11.22 11.48
C SER A 39 8.53 10.06 11.91
N ALA A 40 7.30 10.32 12.36
CA ALA A 40 6.35 9.29 12.75
C ALA A 40 5.69 8.56 11.57
N LYS A 41 5.59 9.20 10.40
CA LYS A 41 4.88 8.69 9.21
C LYS A 41 5.27 7.26 8.81
N PRO A 42 6.56 6.89 8.64
CA PRO A 42 6.90 5.55 8.20
C PRO A 42 6.37 4.45 9.12
N GLN A 43 6.49 4.65 10.44
CA GLN A 43 6.01 3.70 11.43
C GLN A 43 4.47 3.64 11.46
N LEU A 44 3.82 4.80 11.44
CA LEU A 44 2.37 4.90 11.42
C LEU A 44 1.77 4.24 10.18
N PHE A 45 2.34 4.51 9.00
CA PHE A 45 1.86 3.97 7.73
C PHE A 45 2.05 2.46 7.67
N THR A 46 3.20 1.94 8.13
CA THR A 46 3.41 0.49 8.27
C THR A 46 2.31 -0.15 9.11
N ASN A 47 2.03 0.40 10.30
CA ASN A 47 1.03 -0.17 11.20
C ASN A 47 -0.39 -0.12 10.62
N ILE A 48 -0.76 0.98 9.95
CA ILE A 48 -2.03 1.08 9.22
C ILE A 48 -2.12 0.05 8.10
N ASN A 49 -1.05 -0.12 7.32
CA ASN A 49 -1.02 -1.05 6.21
C ASN A 49 -1.15 -2.49 6.69
N LEU A 50 -0.36 -2.89 7.69
CA LEU A 50 -0.44 -4.23 8.28
C LEU A 50 -1.84 -4.52 8.83
N LEU A 51 -2.50 -3.53 9.42
CA LEU A 51 -3.89 -3.67 9.88
C LEU A 51 -4.85 -3.89 8.70
N ARG A 52 -4.76 -3.08 7.64
CA ARG A 52 -5.64 -3.14 6.46
C ARG A 52 -5.40 -4.37 5.59
N MET A 53 -4.18 -4.87 5.55
CA MET A 53 -3.80 -6.16 4.95
C MET A 53 -4.19 -7.34 5.84
N GLY A 54 -4.61 -7.06 7.08
CA GLY A 54 -5.02 -8.05 8.07
C GLY A 54 -3.86 -8.92 8.59
N CYS A 55 -2.65 -8.37 8.51
CA CYS A 55 -1.42 -8.87 9.12
C CYS A 55 -1.28 -8.46 10.60
N SER A 56 -2.07 -7.52 11.12
CA SER A 56 -2.20 -7.23 12.56
C SER A 56 -3.67 -7.27 13.04
N GLY A 57 -3.90 -7.25 14.36
CA GLY A 57 -5.25 -7.13 14.96
C GLY A 57 -5.63 -5.67 15.25
N ARG A 58 -6.85 -5.43 15.74
CA ARG A 58 -7.39 -4.06 15.99
C ARG A 58 -6.52 -3.20 16.93
N SER A 59 -5.76 -3.81 17.82
CA SER A 59 -4.83 -3.11 18.72
C SER A 59 -3.51 -2.67 18.05
N GLY A 60 -3.31 -2.99 16.77
CA GLY A 60 -2.06 -2.71 16.05
C GLY A 60 -1.90 -1.27 15.55
N LEU A 61 -2.85 -0.37 15.83
CA LEU A 61 -2.76 1.03 15.41
C LEU A 61 -2.05 1.87 16.48
N THR A 62 -0.73 1.72 16.55
CA THR A 62 0.17 2.44 17.48
C THR A 62 1.37 3.02 16.70
N LEU A 63 2.31 3.67 17.39
CA LEU A 63 3.65 3.98 16.85
C LEU A 63 4.71 2.99 17.32
N GLU A 64 4.30 1.90 17.96
CA GLU A 64 5.23 0.84 18.36
C GLU A 64 5.63 0.01 17.15
N GLU A 65 6.80 -0.61 17.25
CA GLU A 65 7.25 -1.56 16.26
C GLU A 65 6.30 -2.76 16.19
N PRO A 66 5.98 -3.30 14.98
CA PRO A 66 5.17 -4.50 14.87
C PRO A 66 5.82 -5.67 15.61
N SER A 67 5.00 -6.50 16.26
CA SER A 67 5.49 -7.74 16.86
C SER A 67 6.11 -8.67 15.81
N ASP A 68 7.06 -9.52 16.22
CA ASP A 68 7.66 -10.50 15.30
C ASP A 68 6.59 -11.40 14.66
N THR A 69 5.56 -11.80 15.42
CA THR A 69 4.40 -12.53 14.89
C THR A 69 3.65 -11.79 13.78
N THR A 70 3.57 -10.46 13.86
CA THR A 70 2.95 -9.61 12.82
C THR A 70 3.86 -9.54 11.59
N LYS A 71 5.17 -9.39 11.79
CA LYS A 71 6.17 -9.38 10.70
C LYS A 71 6.18 -10.72 9.96
N ASP A 72 6.25 -11.83 10.69
CA ASP A 72 6.23 -13.18 10.14
C ASP A 72 4.96 -13.45 9.35
N ARG A 73 3.80 -12.99 9.87
CA ARG A 73 2.54 -13.09 9.15
C ARG A 73 2.55 -12.30 7.84
N PHE A 74 3.09 -11.09 7.83
CA PHE A 74 3.24 -10.31 6.61
C PHE A 74 4.17 -11.00 5.60
N ILE A 75 5.36 -11.43 6.04
CA ILE A 75 6.36 -12.10 5.21
C ILE A 75 5.79 -13.38 4.58
N SER A 76 5.12 -14.22 5.39
CA SER A 76 4.50 -15.47 4.91
C SER A 76 3.30 -15.23 3.99
N THR A 77 2.47 -14.22 4.27
CA THR A 77 1.29 -13.89 3.46
C THR A 77 1.68 -13.42 2.04
N TYR A 78 2.77 -12.64 1.94
CA TYR A 78 3.24 -12.06 0.68
C TYR A 78 4.45 -12.78 0.07
N TYR A 79 4.87 -13.91 0.65
CA TYR A 79 6.02 -14.72 0.19
C TYR A 79 7.30 -13.89 -0.03
N LEU A 80 7.58 -12.98 0.91
CA LEU A 80 8.76 -12.13 0.84
C LEU A 80 10.01 -12.88 1.33
N PRO A 81 11.20 -12.60 0.78
CA PRO A 81 12.43 -13.24 1.23
C PRO A 81 12.75 -12.82 2.68
N ASP A 82 12.72 -13.79 3.59
CA ASP A 82 12.87 -13.61 5.04
C ASP A 82 14.29 -13.17 5.45
N ASN A 83 15.29 -13.60 4.67
CA ASN A 83 16.71 -13.41 4.95
C ASN A 83 17.14 -11.95 5.19
N HIS A 84 16.38 -10.95 4.72
CA HIS A 84 16.64 -9.54 4.97
C HIS A 84 15.61 -8.82 5.87
N LEU A 85 14.49 -9.46 6.25
CA LEU A 85 13.34 -8.75 6.85
C LEU A 85 12.99 -9.13 8.30
N ALA A 86 13.20 -10.37 8.75
CA ALA A 86 12.96 -10.75 10.16
C ALA A 86 14.16 -11.47 10.81
N GLY A 87 14.40 -11.22 12.10
CA GLY A 87 15.49 -11.81 12.87
C GLY A 87 16.20 -10.84 13.83
N PRO A 88 16.93 -11.38 14.84
CA PRO A 88 17.61 -10.58 15.85
C PRO A 88 18.69 -9.68 15.21
N GLY A 89 18.64 -8.38 15.52
CA GLY A 89 19.60 -7.38 15.03
C GLY A 89 19.23 -6.72 13.69
N LYS A 90 18.07 -7.01 13.10
CA LYS A 90 17.59 -6.31 11.90
C LYS A 90 16.96 -4.96 12.25
N THR A 91 17.17 -3.96 11.41
CA THR A 91 16.69 -2.60 11.66
C THR A 91 15.18 -2.50 11.39
N PRO A 92 14.38 -1.96 12.34
CA PRO A 92 12.95 -1.73 12.14
C PRO A 92 12.63 -0.91 10.88
N SER A 93 13.57 -0.03 10.51
CA SER A 93 13.49 0.78 9.30
C SER A 93 13.34 -0.06 8.04
N LEU A 94 14.07 -1.17 7.90
CA LEU A 94 14.04 -1.96 6.67
C LEU A 94 12.68 -2.63 6.46
N PHE A 95 12.10 -3.20 7.53
CA PHE A 95 10.77 -3.78 7.49
C PHE A 95 9.72 -2.72 7.09
N ASN A 96 9.75 -1.53 7.71
CA ASN A 96 8.86 -0.43 7.34
C ASN A 96 8.98 -0.08 5.85
N HIS A 97 10.21 0.07 5.35
CA HIS A 97 10.43 0.35 3.93
C HIS A 97 9.80 -0.73 3.04
N THR A 98 9.97 -2.01 3.35
CA THR A 98 9.38 -3.09 2.55
C THR A 98 7.86 -3.05 2.51
N VAL A 99 7.20 -2.81 3.64
CA VAL A 99 5.73 -2.67 3.66
C VAL A 99 5.29 -1.49 2.80
N LEU A 100 5.94 -0.34 2.95
CA LEU A 100 5.60 0.88 2.20
C LEU A 100 5.84 0.71 0.70
N GLU A 101 6.97 0.12 0.29
CA GLU A 101 7.29 -0.11 -1.11
C GLU A 101 6.32 -1.09 -1.78
N LEU A 102 5.88 -2.14 -1.07
CA LEU A 102 4.84 -3.02 -1.59
C LEU A 102 3.53 -2.25 -1.85
N VAL A 103 3.13 -1.36 -0.94
CA VAL A 103 1.92 -0.55 -1.11
C VAL A 103 2.09 0.50 -2.20
N LYS A 104 3.27 1.11 -2.36
CA LYS A 104 3.56 1.99 -3.50
C LYS A 104 3.43 1.24 -4.81
N LEU A 105 3.93 0.01 -4.89
CA LEU A 105 3.80 -0.81 -6.09
C LEU A 105 2.33 -1.10 -6.42
N VAL A 106 1.48 -1.32 -5.41
CA VAL A 106 0.03 -1.42 -5.58
C VAL A 106 -0.56 -0.11 -6.11
N GLN A 107 -0.26 1.03 -5.49
CA GLN A 107 -0.76 2.34 -5.92
C GLN A 107 -0.35 2.67 -7.36
N VAL A 108 0.92 2.43 -7.72
CA VAL A 108 1.45 2.63 -9.08
C VAL A 108 0.76 1.69 -10.08
N SER A 109 0.55 0.42 -9.73
CA SER A 109 -0.13 -0.53 -10.61
C SER A 109 -1.59 -0.12 -10.87
N LEU A 110 -2.32 0.33 -9.85
CA LEU A 110 -3.66 0.87 -10.01
C LEU A 110 -3.67 2.15 -10.86
N HIS A 111 -2.63 2.99 -10.74
CA HIS A 111 -2.48 4.18 -11.56
C HIS A 111 -2.24 3.82 -13.04
N ILE A 112 -1.40 2.83 -13.32
CA ILE A 112 -1.16 2.31 -14.69
C ILE A 112 -2.48 1.88 -15.34
N PHE A 113 -3.37 1.23 -14.58
CA PHE A 113 -4.68 0.81 -15.07
C PHE A 113 -5.77 1.90 -14.98
N GLY A 114 -5.44 3.11 -14.53
CA GLY A 114 -6.37 4.25 -14.48
C GLY A 114 -7.34 4.29 -13.30
N TYR A 115 -7.17 3.40 -12.30
CA TYR A 115 -8.04 3.34 -11.12
C TYR A 115 -7.59 4.27 -9.99
N TYR A 116 -6.32 4.65 -9.93
CA TYR A 116 -5.77 5.54 -8.90
C TYR A 116 -5.40 6.90 -9.49
N LYS A 117 -6.16 7.94 -9.11
CA LYS A 117 -6.05 9.30 -9.68
C LYS A 117 -5.04 10.22 -8.96
N SER A 118 -4.58 9.82 -7.78
CA SER A 118 -3.59 10.60 -7.04
C SER A 118 -2.22 10.51 -7.71
N SER A 119 -1.48 11.62 -7.73
CA SER A 119 -0.07 11.65 -8.15
C SER A 119 0.90 11.33 -7.00
N SER A 120 0.39 11.16 -5.78
CA SER A 120 1.19 10.80 -4.61
C SER A 120 1.15 9.29 -4.38
N PHE A 121 2.34 8.69 -4.37
CA PHE A 121 2.60 7.28 -4.08
C PHE A 121 3.39 7.18 -2.77
N ASP A 122 2.69 7.39 -1.67
CA ASP A 122 3.27 7.50 -0.32
C ASP A 122 3.38 6.15 0.39
N GLY A 123 2.83 5.08 -0.19
CA GLY A 123 2.81 3.76 0.43
C GLY A 123 1.77 3.62 1.53
N LEU A 124 0.75 4.50 1.62
CA LEU A 124 -0.36 4.35 2.55
C LEU A 124 -1.57 3.69 1.86
N LEU A 125 -2.08 2.61 2.45
CA LEU A 125 -3.38 2.02 2.09
C LEU A 125 -4.54 2.90 2.58
N CYS A 126 -4.58 4.16 2.14
CA CYS A 126 -5.64 5.11 2.48
C CYS A 126 -6.98 4.72 1.84
N GLU A 127 -8.05 5.45 2.16
CA GLU A 127 -9.39 5.20 1.58
C GLU A 127 -9.38 5.25 0.06
N SER A 128 -8.65 6.18 -0.55
CA SER A 128 -8.54 6.27 -2.01
C SER A 128 -7.86 5.04 -2.62
N THR A 129 -6.82 4.49 -1.97
CA THR A 129 -6.14 3.27 -2.43
C THR A 129 -7.07 2.06 -2.31
N VAL A 130 -7.80 1.96 -1.20
CA VAL A 130 -8.79 0.90 -0.94
C VAL A 130 -9.93 0.97 -1.96
N GLU A 131 -10.45 2.15 -2.26
CA GLU A 131 -11.51 2.31 -3.25
C GLU A 131 -11.02 1.97 -4.66
N ALA A 132 -9.81 2.40 -5.04
CA ALA A 132 -9.21 2.04 -6.32
C ALA A 132 -9.05 0.51 -6.48
N LEU A 133 -8.64 -0.20 -5.41
CA LEU A 133 -8.58 -1.66 -5.42
C LEU A 133 -9.95 -2.29 -5.63
N ARG A 134 -11.00 -1.80 -4.95
CA ARG A 134 -12.37 -2.32 -5.11
C ARG A 134 -12.88 -2.12 -6.52
N LEU A 135 -12.66 -0.94 -7.10
CA LEU A 135 -13.05 -0.65 -8.48
C LEU A 135 -12.29 -1.54 -9.47
N TRP A 136 -10.97 -1.69 -9.29
CA TRP A 136 -10.17 -2.56 -10.14
C TRP A 136 -10.65 -4.02 -10.06
N VAL A 137 -10.94 -4.54 -8.87
CA VAL A 137 -11.44 -5.91 -8.69
C VAL A 137 -12.83 -6.08 -9.26
N LYS A 138 -13.71 -5.09 -9.11
CA LYS A 138 -15.04 -5.12 -9.70
C LYS A 138 -14.98 -5.22 -11.23
N ASP A 139 -14.07 -4.48 -11.85
CA ASP A 139 -14.02 -4.34 -13.30
C ASP A 139 -13.11 -5.39 -13.98
N VAL A 140 -12.14 -5.95 -13.25
CA VAL A 140 -11.15 -6.92 -13.76
C VAL A 140 -11.28 -8.30 -13.12
N GLY A 141 -11.95 -8.42 -11.98
CA GLY A 141 -12.03 -9.66 -11.19
C GLY A 141 -12.64 -10.84 -11.94
N GLU A 142 -13.60 -10.61 -12.83
CA GLU A 142 -14.14 -11.67 -13.70
C GLU A 142 -13.10 -12.27 -14.65
N LEU A 143 -12.01 -11.55 -14.94
CA LEU A 143 -10.92 -11.99 -15.80
C LEU A 143 -9.88 -12.83 -15.05
N VAL A 144 -10.00 -12.94 -13.73
CA VAL A 144 -9.03 -13.63 -12.87
C VAL A 144 -9.77 -14.60 -11.95
N GLU A 145 -9.68 -15.90 -12.23
CA GLU A 145 -10.37 -16.94 -11.46
C GLU A 145 -10.10 -16.82 -9.95
N GLY A 146 -11.18 -16.82 -9.15
CA GLY A 146 -11.11 -16.90 -7.68
C GLY A 146 -10.98 -15.56 -6.94
N LEU A 147 -11.20 -14.42 -7.61
CA LEU A 147 -11.23 -13.08 -7.01
C LEU A 147 -12.61 -12.65 -6.47
N ASP A 148 -13.62 -13.50 -6.58
CA ASP A 148 -15.05 -13.16 -6.41
C ASP A 148 -15.48 -12.89 -4.95
N SER A 149 -14.63 -13.17 -3.97
CA SER A 149 -14.95 -13.03 -2.54
C SER A 149 -13.91 -12.19 -1.81
N MET A 150 -14.06 -10.86 -1.89
CA MET A 150 -13.20 -9.91 -1.19
C MET A 150 -13.57 -9.82 0.29
N GLU A 151 -13.06 -10.72 1.11
CA GLU A 151 -13.14 -10.55 2.58
C GLU A 151 -12.28 -9.34 3.02
N ARG A 152 -11.20 -9.03 2.28
CA ARG A 152 -10.29 -7.91 2.54
C ARG A 152 -9.85 -7.25 1.24
N THR A 153 -9.74 -5.92 1.24
CA THR A 153 -9.51 -5.12 0.03
C THR A 153 -8.09 -5.21 -0.53
N ALA A 154 -7.10 -5.48 0.32
CA ALA A 154 -5.69 -5.66 -0.08
C ALA A 154 -5.17 -6.99 0.47
N ASP A 155 -5.85 -8.10 0.13
CA ASP A 155 -5.34 -9.43 0.45
C ASP A 155 -4.24 -9.86 -0.53
N ALA A 156 -3.50 -10.91 -0.18
CA ALA A 156 -2.39 -11.40 -0.99
C ALA A 156 -2.79 -11.75 -2.41
N ARG A 157 -4.00 -12.32 -2.60
CA ARG A 157 -4.52 -12.69 -3.92
C ARG A 157 -4.75 -11.48 -4.79
N THR A 158 -5.41 -10.45 -4.26
CA THR A 158 -5.64 -9.19 -4.98
C THR A 158 -4.34 -8.55 -5.42
N VAL A 159 -3.36 -8.47 -4.52
CA VAL A 159 -2.04 -7.90 -4.81
C VAL A 159 -1.33 -8.75 -5.87
N ALA A 160 -1.30 -10.08 -5.72
CA ALA A 160 -0.66 -10.98 -6.68
C ALA A 160 -1.28 -10.86 -8.08
N SER A 161 -2.61 -10.82 -8.18
CA SER A 161 -3.34 -10.68 -9.45
C SER A 161 -3.04 -9.35 -10.13
N LEU A 162 -3.05 -8.25 -9.38
CA LEU A 162 -2.74 -6.92 -9.89
C LEU A 162 -1.32 -6.86 -10.47
N LEU A 163 -0.32 -7.33 -9.71
CA LEU A 163 1.08 -7.32 -10.16
C LEU A 163 1.31 -8.29 -11.33
N SER A 164 0.66 -9.44 -11.32
CA SER A 164 0.72 -10.41 -12.43
C SER A 164 0.18 -9.81 -13.73
N LEU A 165 -0.90 -9.04 -13.67
CA LEU A 165 -1.45 -8.36 -14.85
C LEU A 165 -0.46 -7.32 -15.41
N VAL A 166 0.22 -6.55 -14.55
CA VAL A 166 1.29 -5.63 -14.98
C VAL A 166 2.41 -6.38 -15.70
N LEU A 167 2.89 -7.49 -15.13
CA LEU A 167 3.92 -8.33 -15.75
C LEU A 167 3.46 -8.94 -17.07
N ALA A 168 2.20 -9.39 -17.14
CA ALA A 168 1.61 -9.95 -18.36
C ALA A 168 1.55 -8.91 -19.48
N VAL A 169 1.11 -7.68 -19.17
CA VAL A 169 1.10 -6.55 -20.12
C VAL A 169 2.53 -6.28 -20.62
N ARG A 170 3.51 -6.16 -19.72
CA ARG A 170 4.91 -5.94 -20.08
C ARG A 170 5.45 -7.04 -21.01
N ASN A 171 5.19 -8.30 -20.68
CA ASN A 171 5.68 -9.43 -21.47
C ASN A 171 5.03 -9.48 -22.86
N ARG A 172 3.74 -9.15 -22.97
CA ARG A 172 3.07 -9.02 -24.28
C ARG A 172 3.67 -7.90 -25.12
N LEU A 173 3.96 -6.73 -24.54
CA LEU A 173 4.62 -5.62 -25.24
C LEU A 173 5.98 -6.03 -25.82
N VAL A 174 6.79 -6.76 -25.05
CA VAL A 174 8.07 -7.28 -25.55
C VAL A 174 7.90 -8.26 -26.70
N GLY A 175 6.89 -9.16 -26.63
CA GLY A 175 6.59 -10.08 -27.72
C GLY A 175 6.18 -9.39 -29.02
N LEU A 176 5.46 -8.26 -28.93
CA LEU A 176 5.12 -7.43 -30.09
C LEU A 176 6.37 -6.78 -30.70
N SER A 177 7.28 -6.25 -29.87
CA SER A 177 8.55 -5.67 -30.33
C SER A 177 9.50 -6.71 -30.95
N GLY A 178 9.46 -7.96 -30.48
CA GLY A 178 10.23 -9.06 -31.06
C GLY A 178 9.72 -9.53 -32.43
N SER A 179 8.44 -9.31 -32.73
CA SER A 179 7.81 -9.70 -34.00
C SER A 179 8.11 -8.73 -35.16
N THR A 180 8.58 -7.52 -34.86
CA THR A 180 8.96 -6.51 -35.87
C THR A 180 10.35 -6.70 -36.49
N ASN A 181 11.18 -7.61 -35.98
CA ASN A 181 12.57 -7.81 -36.47
C ASN A 181 12.75 -8.96 -37.48
N VAL A 182 11.69 -9.59 -37.99
CA VAL A 182 11.77 -10.76 -38.89
C VAL A 182 11.40 -10.46 -40.35
N ARG A 183 11.43 -9.19 -40.80
CA ARG A 183 11.10 -8.84 -42.20
C ARG A 183 12.16 -8.05 -42.99
N CYS A 184 13.43 -8.10 -42.57
CA CYS A 184 14.53 -7.49 -43.35
C CYS A 184 15.73 -8.43 -43.57
N LEU A 185 15.51 -9.72 -43.83
CA LEU A 185 16.57 -10.64 -44.30
C LEU A 185 16.03 -11.62 -45.37
N ASN A 186 15.28 -11.11 -46.35
CA ASN A 186 14.99 -11.83 -47.59
C ASN A 186 15.18 -10.88 -48.78
N HIS A 187 16.41 -10.45 -49.00
CA HIS A 187 16.87 -9.98 -50.31
C HIS A 187 18.40 -9.95 -50.30
N TYR A 188 19.02 -11.07 -50.64
CA TYR A 188 20.24 -11.13 -51.46
C TYR A 188 20.46 -12.60 -51.84
N SER A 189 19.72 -13.02 -52.86
CA SER A 189 20.10 -14.15 -53.72
C SER A 189 20.30 -13.57 -55.11
N SER A 190 21.55 -13.49 -55.55
CA SER A 190 21.99 -13.46 -56.95
C SER A 190 23.46 -13.83 -56.97
#